data_AF-A0A7C6TN40-F1
#
_entry.id   AF-A0A7C6TN40-F1
#
_cell.length_a   1.000
_cell.length_b   1.000
_cell.length_c   1.000
_cell.angle_alpha   90.00
_cell.angle_beta   90.00
_cell.angle_gamma   90.00
#
_symmetry.space_group_name_H-M   'P 1'
#
loop_
_entity.id
_entity.type
_entity.pdbx_description
1 polymer ?
#
loop_
_entity_poly.entity_id
_entity_poly.type
_entity_poly.pdbx_seq_one_letter_code
_entity_poly.pdbx_strand_id
1 'polypeptide(L)'
;MIREIHFNNKFKVIQLCDTHIEKENFNQTLEVIDNLLKCLEPDLAIFTGDNIVLDLNLDAYDSINEIFAKYDIKWLLILGNHDGEFTNTTRKEIIEKCSKLSHCITENSENNGRYGDTIIRLFSNEKLVSEIVGIDSGDYQKIGLFRKYANILDEQTKWFMGNTNSKAKFVYFHIPQREFIKAFNKGDNKYIYGSIRENIWPSGRRKIFVKGISAAGKECSFFKKANDGTLKAIFVGHDHLNDANTIYEGVRLVYGQKTGHGGYNCLERGFDDNMGVTVLTINKDSSFKIYPVKYSELVK
;
A
#
# COMPACT_ATOMS: atom_id res chain seq x y z
N MET A 1 -15.72 11.54 -4.02
CA MET A 1 -16.17 12.18 -2.76
C MET A 1 -15.06 12.01 -1.73
N ILE A 2 -15.12 12.70 -0.60
CA ILE A 2 -14.17 12.53 0.51
C ILE A 2 -14.89 11.68 1.57
N ARG A 3 -14.22 10.65 2.08
CA ARG A 3 -14.74 9.81 3.17
C ARG A 3 -14.38 10.43 4.52
N GLU A 4 -15.26 10.31 5.50
CA GLU A 4 -15.04 10.82 6.85
C GLU A 4 -15.19 9.67 7.86
N ILE A 5 -14.26 9.57 8.80
CA ILE A 5 -14.28 8.57 9.86
C ILE A 5 -13.99 9.28 11.19
N HIS A 6 -14.83 9.03 12.19
CA HIS A 6 -14.68 9.58 13.53
C HIS A 6 -14.07 8.53 14.47
N PHE A 7 -13.12 8.95 15.30
CA PHE A 7 -12.48 8.08 16.28
C PHE A 7 -12.18 8.81 17.60
N ASN A 8 -12.13 8.06 18.70
CA ASN A 8 -12.06 8.65 20.04
C ASN A 8 -10.64 8.99 20.49
N ASN A 9 -9.73 8.00 20.49
CA ASN A 9 -8.39 8.18 21.07
C ASN A 9 -7.26 7.79 20.13
N LYS A 10 -7.36 6.61 19.53
CA LYS A 10 -6.35 6.03 18.65
C LYS A 10 -7.05 5.36 17.48
N PHE A 11 -6.53 5.58 16.28
CA PHE A 11 -6.95 4.95 15.04
C PHE A 11 -5.82 4.04 14.55
N LYS A 12 -6.12 2.77 14.27
CA LYS A 12 -5.18 1.74 13.85
C LYS A 12 -5.48 1.32 12.41
N VAL A 13 -4.47 1.47 11.57
CA VAL A 13 -4.50 1.06 10.17
C VAL A 13 -3.53 -0.09 9.99
N ILE A 14 -3.95 -1.14 9.28
CA ILE A 14 -3.04 -2.17 8.77
C ILE A 14 -2.88 -2.05 7.26
N GLN A 15 -1.66 -2.19 6.78
CA GLN A 15 -1.34 -2.29 5.37
C GLN A 15 -1.32 -3.78 4.97
N LEU A 16 -2.22 -4.17 4.08
CA LEU A 16 -2.22 -5.47 3.41
C LEU A 16 -1.49 -5.29 2.08
N CYS A 17 -0.24 -5.79 2.02
CA CYS A 17 0.67 -5.46 0.94
C CYS A 17 0.93 -6.69 0.06
N ASP A 18 0.82 -6.52 -1.28
CA ASP A 18 1.17 -7.56 -2.27
C ASP A 18 0.55 -8.92 -1.91
N THR A 19 -0.77 -8.95 -1.70
CA THR A 19 -1.47 -10.18 -1.29
C THR A 19 -1.39 -11.26 -2.36
N HIS A 20 -1.28 -10.88 -3.64
CA HIS A 20 -1.12 -11.80 -4.76
C HIS A 20 -2.06 -13.01 -4.68
N ILE A 21 -3.34 -12.72 -4.44
CA ILE A 21 -4.38 -13.72 -4.39
C ILE A 21 -4.56 -14.27 -5.80
N GLU A 22 -4.40 -15.57 -5.95
CA GLU A 22 -4.60 -16.31 -7.18
C GLU A 22 -5.30 -17.64 -6.87
N LYS A 23 -5.65 -18.40 -7.90
CA LYS A 23 -6.48 -19.60 -7.75
C LYS A 23 -5.87 -20.62 -6.78
N GLU A 24 -4.56 -20.81 -6.86
CA GLU A 24 -3.80 -21.81 -6.12
C GLU A 24 -3.69 -21.48 -4.62
N ASN A 25 -3.66 -20.20 -4.26
CA ASN A 25 -3.46 -19.74 -2.88
C ASN A 25 -4.69 -19.06 -2.27
N PHE A 26 -5.82 -19.00 -3.00
CA PHE A 26 -7.00 -18.21 -2.64
C PHE A 26 -7.42 -18.38 -1.18
N ASN A 27 -7.75 -19.62 -0.78
CA ASN A 27 -8.21 -19.92 0.57
C ASN A 27 -7.14 -19.64 1.64
N GLN A 28 -5.87 -19.93 1.33
CA GLN A 28 -4.75 -19.71 2.24
C GLN A 28 -4.54 -18.22 2.52
N THR A 29 -4.57 -17.39 1.49
CA THR A 29 -4.39 -15.94 1.66
C THR A 29 -5.60 -15.30 2.34
N LEU A 30 -6.83 -15.76 2.05
CA LEU A 30 -8.02 -15.32 2.78
C LEU A 30 -7.98 -15.69 4.27
N GLU A 31 -7.50 -16.89 4.61
CA GLU A 31 -7.30 -17.30 6.01
C GLU A 31 -6.27 -16.40 6.74
N VAL A 32 -5.17 -16.04 6.07
CA VAL A 32 -4.19 -15.08 6.60
C VAL A 32 -4.84 -13.73 6.90
N ILE A 33 -5.65 -13.21 5.97
CA ILE A 33 -6.36 -11.94 6.16
C ILE A 33 -7.36 -12.06 7.32
N ASP A 34 -8.17 -13.13 7.40
CA ASP A 34 -9.11 -13.35 8.51
C ASP A 34 -8.39 -13.37 9.86
N ASN A 35 -7.26 -14.09 9.97
CA ASN A 35 -6.45 -14.15 11.18
C ASN A 35 -5.84 -12.78 11.54
N LEU A 36 -5.34 -12.03 10.56
CA LEU A 36 -4.80 -10.69 10.79
C LEU A 36 -5.87 -9.73 11.32
N LEU A 37 -7.07 -9.73 10.73
CA LEU A 37 -8.17 -8.90 11.20
C LEU A 37 -8.60 -9.29 12.62
N LYS A 38 -8.73 -10.60 12.89
CA LYS A 38 -9.09 -11.14 14.20
C LYS A 38 -8.07 -10.79 15.29
N CYS A 39 -6.78 -10.94 15.00
CA CYS A 39 -5.72 -10.74 15.99
C CYS A 39 -5.38 -9.27 16.21
N LEU A 40 -5.43 -8.46 15.16
CA LEU A 40 -4.97 -7.07 15.22
C LEU A 40 -6.08 -6.07 15.47
N GLU A 41 -7.35 -6.41 15.19
CA GLU A 41 -8.51 -5.53 15.36
C GLU A 41 -8.22 -4.08 14.90
N PRO A 42 -7.93 -3.87 13.60
CA PRO A 42 -7.73 -2.54 13.03
C PRO A 42 -9.05 -1.80 12.84
N ASP A 43 -8.99 -0.47 12.81
CA ASP A 43 -10.11 0.38 12.43
C ASP A 43 -10.24 0.50 10.90
N LEU A 44 -9.14 0.27 10.18
CA LEU A 44 -9.07 0.31 8.71
C LEU A 44 -7.98 -0.63 8.21
N ALA A 45 -8.26 -1.38 7.14
CA ALA A 45 -7.23 -2.04 6.34
C ALA A 45 -7.03 -1.32 5.00
N ILE A 46 -5.79 -1.30 4.50
CA ILE A 46 -5.47 -0.73 3.19
C ILE A 46 -4.72 -1.77 2.38
N PHE A 47 -5.34 -2.21 1.29
CA PHE A 47 -4.72 -2.98 0.24
C PHE A 47 -3.83 -2.07 -0.60
N THR A 48 -2.54 -2.33 -0.67
CA THR A 48 -1.56 -1.46 -1.34
C THR A 48 -1.03 -2.02 -2.65
N GLY A 49 -1.92 -2.60 -3.44
CA GLY A 49 -1.66 -3.06 -4.80
C GLY A 49 -1.12 -4.47 -4.90
N ASP A 50 -1.23 -5.01 -6.11
CA ASP A 50 -0.97 -6.40 -6.47
C ASP A 50 -1.76 -7.34 -5.57
N ASN A 51 -3.07 -7.08 -5.53
CA ASN A 51 -3.98 -7.68 -4.55
C ASN A 51 -4.49 -9.02 -5.06
N ILE A 52 -5.11 -9.00 -6.23
CA ILE A 52 -5.52 -10.18 -6.99
C ILE A 52 -4.70 -10.16 -8.28
N VAL A 53 -4.09 -11.29 -8.63
CA VAL A 53 -3.21 -11.39 -9.79
C VAL A 53 -3.68 -12.51 -10.71
N LEU A 54 -3.22 -12.47 -11.97
CA LEU A 54 -3.66 -13.39 -13.03
C LEU A 54 -5.18 -13.27 -13.25
N ASP A 55 -5.79 -14.32 -13.81
CA ASP A 55 -7.18 -14.27 -14.28
C ASP A 55 -8.17 -14.87 -13.26
N LEU A 56 -8.24 -14.27 -12.07
CA LEU A 56 -9.26 -14.59 -11.07
C LEU A 56 -10.49 -13.71 -11.26
N ASN A 57 -11.69 -14.28 -11.10
CA ASN A 57 -12.95 -13.54 -11.23
C ASN A 57 -13.08 -12.45 -10.15
N LEU A 58 -13.69 -11.32 -10.50
CA LEU A 58 -14.05 -10.21 -9.61
C LEU A 58 -14.87 -10.63 -8.39
N ASP A 59 -15.57 -11.76 -8.43
CA ASP A 59 -16.30 -12.31 -7.27
C ASP A 59 -15.38 -12.65 -6.09
N ALA A 60 -14.06 -12.80 -6.33
CA ALA A 60 -13.06 -12.88 -5.27
C ALA A 60 -13.11 -11.70 -4.29
N TYR A 61 -13.44 -10.50 -4.78
CA TYR A 61 -13.62 -9.32 -3.94
C TYR A 61 -14.87 -9.41 -3.05
N ASP A 62 -15.88 -10.20 -3.43
CA ASP A 62 -17.04 -10.46 -2.56
C ASP A 62 -16.59 -11.28 -1.34
N SER A 63 -15.81 -12.35 -1.55
CA SER A 63 -15.25 -13.17 -0.45
C SER A 63 -14.33 -12.36 0.46
N ILE A 64 -13.50 -11.48 -0.10
CA ILE A 64 -12.70 -10.54 0.70
C ILE A 64 -13.63 -9.66 1.54
N ASN A 65 -14.65 -9.06 0.92
CA ASN A 65 -15.58 -8.18 1.62
C ASN A 65 -16.39 -8.90 2.72
N GLU A 66 -16.72 -10.17 2.55
CA GLU A 66 -17.37 -10.99 3.59
C GLU A 66 -16.49 -11.15 4.84
N ILE A 67 -15.18 -11.35 4.67
CA ILE A 67 -14.22 -11.41 5.79
C ILE A 67 -14.17 -10.07 6.53
N PHE A 68 -14.13 -8.96 5.80
CA PHE A 68 -14.18 -7.62 6.40
C PHE A 68 -15.51 -7.35 7.12
N ALA A 69 -16.63 -7.79 6.53
CA ALA A 69 -17.96 -7.65 7.12
C ALA A 69 -18.13 -8.43 8.43
N LYS A 70 -17.49 -9.61 8.55
CA LYS A 70 -17.49 -10.43 9.78
C LYS A 70 -17.00 -9.66 11.01
N TYR A 71 -16.08 -8.71 10.83
CA TYR A 71 -15.49 -7.91 11.91
C TYR A 71 -15.94 -6.43 11.89
N ASP A 72 -16.83 -6.05 10.97
CA ASP A 72 -17.22 -4.65 10.68
C ASP A 72 -16.01 -3.71 10.46
N ILE A 73 -14.98 -4.22 9.77
CA ILE A 73 -13.78 -3.46 9.45
C ILE A 73 -13.91 -2.93 8.03
N LYS A 74 -13.66 -1.63 7.84
CA LYS A 74 -13.63 -1.02 6.49
C LYS A 74 -12.27 -1.26 5.83
N TRP A 75 -12.26 -1.28 4.50
CA TRP A 75 -11.05 -1.45 3.71
C TRP A 75 -10.96 -0.50 2.52
N LEU A 76 -9.75 -0.03 2.24
CA LEU A 76 -9.41 0.77 1.08
C LEU A 76 -8.60 -0.08 0.10
N LEU A 77 -8.93 0.02 -1.18
CA LEU A 77 -8.24 -0.66 -2.28
C LEU A 77 -7.39 0.33 -3.06
N ILE A 78 -6.11 0.01 -3.20
CA ILE A 78 -5.21 0.64 -4.15
C ILE A 78 -4.73 -0.45 -5.10
N LEU A 79 -4.69 -0.13 -6.38
CA LEU A 79 -4.25 -1.06 -7.41
C LEU A 79 -2.73 -0.96 -7.63
N GLY A 80 -2.10 -2.11 -7.85
CA GLY A 80 -0.72 -2.26 -8.27
C GLY A 80 -0.62 -2.59 -9.76
N ASN A 81 0.57 -2.88 -10.26
CA ASN A 81 0.76 -3.16 -11.68
C ASN A 81 0.18 -4.50 -12.13
N HIS A 82 0.04 -5.48 -11.23
CA HIS A 82 -0.48 -6.80 -11.55
C HIS A 82 -2.01 -6.92 -11.50
N ASP A 83 -2.72 -6.03 -10.79
CA ASP A 83 -4.19 -6.13 -10.66
C ASP A 83 -4.93 -6.05 -12.02
N GLY A 84 -4.32 -5.44 -13.05
CA GLY A 84 -4.86 -5.41 -14.41
C GLY A 84 -3.95 -6.10 -15.44
N GLU A 85 -2.99 -6.92 -14.98
CA GLU A 85 -2.02 -7.59 -15.85
C GLU A 85 -2.35 -9.08 -15.99
N PHE A 86 -2.21 -9.63 -17.20
CA PHE A 86 -2.50 -11.04 -17.51
C PHE A 86 -3.95 -11.48 -17.21
N THR A 87 -4.91 -10.55 -17.26
CA THR A 87 -6.35 -10.79 -17.11
C THR A 87 -7.14 -10.00 -18.15
N ASN A 88 -8.39 -10.41 -18.41
CA ASN A 88 -9.35 -9.63 -19.19
C ASN A 88 -10.02 -8.52 -18.36
N THR A 89 -9.87 -8.53 -17.05
CA THR A 89 -10.45 -7.53 -16.15
C THR A 89 -9.64 -6.24 -16.17
N THR A 90 -10.28 -5.13 -16.46
CA THR A 90 -9.63 -3.82 -16.45
C THR A 90 -9.55 -3.25 -15.03
N ARG A 91 -8.57 -2.37 -14.79
CA ARG A 91 -8.44 -1.59 -13.54
C ARG A 91 -9.74 -0.86 -13.18
N LYS A 92 -10.42 -0.33 -14.20
CA LYS A 92 -11.69 0.39 -14.05
C LYS A 92 -12.78 -0.53 -13.52
N GLU A 93 -12.94 -1.72 -14.11
CA GLU A 93 -13.94 -2.69 -13.66
C GLU A 93 -13.70 -3.15 -12.22
N ILE A 94 -12.44 -3.31 -11.81
CA ILE A 94 -12.07 -3.63 -10.42
C ILE A 94 -12.58 -2.55 -9.46
N ILE A 95 -12.27 -1.28 -9.73
CA ILE A 95 -12.72 -0.17 -8.88
C ILE A 95 -14.24 -0.02 -8.92
N GLU A 96 -14.88 -0.16 -10.08
CA GLU A 96 -16.34 -0.08 -10.22
C GLU A 96 -17.07 -1.20 -9.46
N LYS A 97 -16.51 -2.41 -9.40
CA LYS A 97 -17.01 -3.50 -8.55
C LYS A 97 -16.76 -3.21 -7.08
N CYS A 98 -15.51 -2.96 -6.69
CA CYS A 98 -15.11 -2.85 -5.29
C CYS A 98 -15.78 -1.66 -4.61
N SER A 99 -15.90 -0.51 -5.29
CA SER A 99 -16.54 0.69 -4.75
C SER A 99 -18.02 0.53 -4.37
N LYS A 100 -18.68 -0.55 -4.82
CA LYS A 100 -20.07 -0.90 -4.47
C LYS A 100 -20.18 -1.86 -3.29
N LEU A 101 -19.07 -2.41 -2.81
CA LEU A 101 -19.05 -3.39 -1.72
C LEU A 101 -19.22 -2.69 -0.36
N SER A 102 -19.95 -3.33 0.56
CA SER A 102 -20.44 -2.71 1.80
C SER A 102 -19.35 -2.22 2.77
N HIS A 103 -18.16 -2.81 2.73
CA HIS A 103 -17.04 -2.44 3.60
C HIS A 103 -15.88 -1.80 2.85
N CYS A 104 -15.96 -1.73 1.52
CA CYS A 104 -14.98 -1.01 0.71
C CYS A 104 -15.29 0.49 0.75
N ILE A 105 -14.32 1.29 1.16
CA ILE A 105 -14.46 2.76 1.20
C ILE A 105 -13.77 3.47 0.04
N THR A 106 -13.19 2.70 -0.89
CA THR A 106 -12.56 3.20 -2.12
C THR A 106 -13.57 3.98 -2.95
N GLU A 107 -13.19 5.17 -3.39
CA GLU A 107 -13.99 6.01 -4.27
C GLU A 107 -13.93 5.49 -5.71
N ASN A 108 -15.06 5.51 -6.41
CA ASN A 108 -15.06 5.27 -7.86
C ASN A 108 -14.64 6.54 -8.62
N SER A 109 -13.38 6.95 -8.43
CA SER A 109 -12.77 8.12 -9.07
C SER A 109 -11.96 7.70 -10.29
N GLU A 110 -11.85 8.62 -11.25
CA GLU A 110 -11.04 8.45 -12.46
C GLU A 110 -10.18 9.71 -12.68
N ASN A 111 -8.87 9.53 -12.83
CA ASN A 111 -7.90 10.60 -13.08
C ASN A 111 -6.96 10.19 -14.21
N ASN A 112 -7.37 10.46 -15.45
CA ASN A 112 -6.60 10.18 -16.66
C ASN A 112 -6.11 8.72 -16.77
N GLY A 113 -7.03 7.76 -16.61
CA GLY A 113 -6.71 6.32 -16.63
C GLY A 113 -6.11 5.79 -15.33
N ARG A 114 -6.18 6.56 -14.24
CA ARG A 114 -5.95 6.12 -12.85
C ARG A 114 -7.27 6.03 -12.14
N TYR A 115 -7.47 4.99 -11.34
CA TYR A 115 -8.77 4.67 -10.75
C TYR A 115 -8.65 4.46 -9.24
N GLY A 116 -9.63 4.94 -8.47
CA GLY A 116 -9.68 4.64 -7.04
C GLY A 116 -8.98 5.64 -6.13
N ASP A 117 -8.47 6.76 -6.66
CA ASP A 117 -7.92 7.85 -5.86
C ASP A 117 -8.93 8.29 -4.78
N THR A 118 -8.55 8.14 -3.51
CA THR A 118 -9.46 8.27 -2.36
C THR A 118 -8.81 9.08 -1.25
N ILE A 119 -9.58 10.00 -0.63
CA ILE A 119 -9.18 10.72 0.59
C ILE A 119 -10.12 10.32 1.72
N ILE A 120 -9.53 9.93 2.85
CA ILE A 120 -10.22 9.63 4.11
C ILE A 120 -9.78 10.66 5.15
N ARG A 121 -10.72 11.46 5.64
CA ARG A 121 -10.51 12.40 6.74
C ARG A 121 -10.82 11.72 8.06
N LEU A 122 -9.86 11.77 8.97
CA LEU A 122 -10.00 11.25 10.32
C LEU A 122 -10.30 12.40 11.28
N PHE A 123 -11.44 12.32 11.94
CA PHE A 123 -11.91 13.30 12.91
C PHE A 123 -11.87 12.72 14.33
N SER A 124 -11.50 13.56 15.29
CA SER A 124 -11.64 13.26 16.71
C SER A 124 -12.16 14.49 17.44
N ASN A 125 -13.25 14.34 18.20
CA ASN A 125 -13.97 15.46 18.82
C ASN A 125 -14.25 16.61 17.84
N GLU A 126 -14.80 16.28 16.66
CA GLU A 126 -15.10 17.23 15.56
C GLU A 126 -13.90 17.99 14.98
N LYS A 127 -12.67 17.61 15.33
CA LYS A 127 -11.44 18.20 14.77
C LYS A 127 -10.81 17.26 13.76
N LEU A 128 -10.44 17.80 12.60
CA LEU A 128 -9.65 17.07 11.61
C LEU A 128 -8.26 16.77 12.17
N VAL A 129 -7.97 15.49 12.38
CA VAL A 129 -6.69 15.01 12.96
C VAL A 129 -5.67 14.70 11.87
N SER A 130 -6.10 14.00 10.82
CA SER A 130 -5.23 13.51 9.75
C SER A 130 -6.02 13.16 8.50
N GLU A 131 -5.33 13.07 7.37
CA GLU A 131 -5.86 12.54 6.12
C GLU A 131 -5.06 11.31 5.69
N ILE A 132 -5.77 10.25 5.33
CA ILE A 132 -5.22 9.08 4.64
C ILE A 132 -5.59 9.22 3.17
N VAL A 133 -4.62 9.06 2.28
CA VAL A 133 -4.84 9.18 0.84
C VAL A 133 -4.33 7.94 0.13
N GLY A 134 -5.22 7.26 -0.60
CA GLY A 134 -4.86 6.22 -1.55
C GLY A 134 -4.76 6.82 -2.95
N ILE A 135 -3.68 6.52 -3.66
CA ILE A 135 -3.45 6.98 -5.03
C ILE A 135 -3.10 5.78 -5.91
N ASP A 136 -3.78 5.65 -7.05
CA ASP A 136 -3.38 4.69 -8.08
C ASP A 136 -2.13 5.22 -8.79
N SER A 137 -0.95 4.65 -8.46
CA SER A 137 0.32 4.98 -9.13
C SER A 137 0.35 4.58 -10.60
N GLY A 138 -0.58 3.75 -11.02
CA GLY A 138 -0.60 3.09 -12.30
C GLY A 138 0.15 1.78 -12.31
N ASP A 139 0.26 1.27 -13.53
CA ASP A 139 0.93 0.03 -13.89
C ASP A 139 2.28 0.34 -14.58
N TYR A 140 2.21 0.86 -15.80
CA TYR A 140 3.36 1.07 -16.67
C TYR A 140 3.18 2.34 -17.50
N GLN A 141 4.29 2.82 -18.03
CA GLN A 141 4.37 3.96 -18.94
C GLN A 141 5.41 3.67 -20.02
N LYS A 142 5.24 4.28 -21.18
CA LYS A 142 6.23 4.25 -22.26
C LYS A 142 7.23 5.39 -22.07
N ILE A 143 8.51 5.06 -21.95
CA ILE A 143 9.63 6.02 -21.95
C ILE A 143 10.55 5.66 -23.11
N GLY A 144 10.47 6.44 -24.19
CA GLY A 144 11.13 6.12 -25.45
C GLY A 144 10.60 4.79 -26.00
N LEU A 145 11.50 3.81 -26.19
CA LEU A 145 11.15 2.46 -26.65
C LEU A 145 10.89 1.46 -25.52
N PHE A 146 11.04 1.86 -24.25
CA PHE A 146 10.96 0.94 -23.12
C PHE A 146 9.66 1.10 -22.34
N ARG A 147 9.08 -0.03 -21.92
CA ARG A 147 8.04 -0.08 -20.87
C ARG A 147 8.73 0.05 -19.51
N LYS A 148 8.28 1.01 -18.70
CA LYS A 148 8.79 1.28 -17.33
C LYS A 148 7.62 1.43 -16.39
N TYR A 149 7.85 1.22 -15.09
CA TYR A 149 6.84 1.47 -14.07
C TYR A 149 6.36 2.91 -14.09
N ALA A 150 5.05 3.08 -13.93
CA ALA A 150 4.38 4.38 -13.95
C ALA A 150 4.80 5.27 -12.78
N ASN A 151 4.68 6.59 -12.96
CA ASN A 151 4.82 7.56 -11.88
C ASN A 151 3.45 8.19 -11.62
N ILE A 152 3.29 8.76 -10.42
CA ILE A 152 2.13 9.57 -10.07
C ILE A 152 1.99 10.73 -11.05
N LEU A 153 0.76 10.96 -11.53
CA LEU A 153 0.48 11.98 -12.53
C LEU A 153 0.47 13.38 -11.92
N ASP A 154 0.72 14.39 -12.75
CA ASP A 154 0.63 15.79 -12.31
C ASP A 154 -0.82 16.17 -11.97
N GLU A 155 -1.81 15.57 -12.64
CA GLU A 155 -3.23 15.72 -12.37
C GLU A 155 -3.61 15.15 -11.00
N GLN A 156 -3.10 13.96 -10.64
CA GLN A 156 -3.27 13.38 -9.30
C GLN A 156 -2.57 14.24 -8.25
N THR A 157 -1.41 14.81 -8.58
CA THR A 157 -0.71 15.73 -7.69
C THR A 157 -1.51 17.02 -7.44
N LYS A 158 -2.07 17.62 -8.50
CA LYS A 158 -2.95 18.80 -8.38
C LYS A 158 -4.22 18.47 -7.58
N TRP A 159 -4.82 17.31 -7.85
CA TRP A 159 -5.98 16.82 -7.11
C TRP A 159 -5.67 16.66 -5.62
N PHE A 160 -4.55 16.00 -5.26
CA PHE A 160 -4.11 15.85 -3.87
C PHE A 160 -3.94 17.20 -3.18
N MET A 161 -3.22 18.14 -3.80
CA MET A 161 -2.98 19.46 -3.23
C MET A 161 -4.26 20.30 -3.07
N GLY A 162 -5.22 20.14 -3.98
CA GLY A 162 -6.48 20.88 -3.94
C GLY A 162 -7.52 20.30 -2.98
N ASN A 163 -7.40 19.03 -2.58
CA ASN A 163 -8.42 18.33 -1.80
C ASN A 163 -7.97 17.92 -0.39
N THR A 164 -6.68 18.07 -0.05
CA THR A 164 -6.13 17.80 1.29
C THR A 164 -5.81 19.08 2.03
N ASN A 165 -6.09 19.13 3.33
CA ASN A 165 -5.86 20.31 4.17
C ASN A 165 -5.46 19.97 5.62
N SER A 166 -5.28 18.70 5.96
CA SER A 166 -4.85 18.29 7.29
C SER A 166 -3.38 18.61 7.57
N LYS A 167 -3.03 18.73 8.86
CA LYS A 167 -1.65 18.92 9.34
C LYS A 167 -0.83 17.63 9.35
N ALA A 168 -1.49 16.47 9.17
CA ALA A 168 -0.85 15.18 9.06
C ALA A 168 -1.49 14.38 7.91
N LYS A 169 -0.70 14.09 6.87
CA LYS A 169 -1.12 13.35 5.69
C LYS A 169 -0.31 12.05 5.58
N PHE A 170 -1.00 10.93 5.37
CA PHE A 170 -0.44 9.60 5.16
C PHE A 170 -0.86 9.12 3.79
N VAL A 171 0.10 8.93 2.89
CA VAL A 171 -0.17 8.62 1.49
C VAL A 171 0.22 7.18 1.19
N TYR A 172 -0.63 6.48 0.45
CA TYR A 172 -0.42 5.10 0.04
C TYR A 172 -0.50 5.03 -1.49
N PHE A 173 0.45 4.38 -2.13
CA PHE A 173 0.42 4.02 -3.55
C PHE A 173 1.32 2.82 -3.79
N HIS A 174 1.06 2.03 -4.82
CA HIS A 174 1.76 0.76 -4.96
C HIS A 174 3.23 0.91 -5.41
N ILE A 175 3.48 1.62 -6.52
CA ILE A 175 4.81 1.68 -7.14
C ILE A 175 5.69 2.73 -6.43
N PRO A 176 6.88 2.36 -5.92
CA PRO A 176 7.80 3.32 -5.32
C PRO A 176 8.21 4.41 -6.32
N GLN A 177 8.20 5.67 -5.89
CA GLN A 177 8.71 6.79 -6.69
C GLN A 177 10.23 6.94 -6.50
N ARG A 178 10.91 7.73 -7.33
CA ARG A 178 12.38 7.78 -7.37
C ARG A 178 13.02 8.28 -6.08
N GLU A 179 12.26 8.93 -5.21
CA GLU A 179 12.66 9.32 -3.87
C GLU A 179 13.01 8.12 -2.99
N PHE A 180 12.37 6.97 -3.19
CA PHE A 180 12.75 5.72 -2.51
C PHE A 180 14.18 5.30 -2.88
N ILE A 181 14.56 5.38 -4.16
CA ILE A 181 15.95 5.13 -4.56
C ILE A 181 16.90 6.09 -3.83
N LYS A 182 16.57 7.39 -3.79
CA LYS A 182 17.42 8.40 -3.12
C LYS A 182 17.54 8.14 -1.62
N ALA A 183 16.43 7.79 -0.97
CA ALA A 183 16.34 7.58 0.47
C ALA A 183 17.11 6.34 0.93
N PHE A 184 16.94 5.22 0.23
CA PHE A 184 17.51 3.94 0.62
C PHE A 184 18.90 3.66 0.02
N ASN A 185 19.39 4.46 -0.94
CA ASN A 185 20.77 4.35 -1.44
C ASN A 185 21.75 5.34 -0.77
N LYS A 186 21.30 6.40 -0.10
CA LYS A 186 22.21 7.27 0.67
C LYS A 186 22.79 6.45 1.82
N GLY A 187 24.12 6.31 1.83
CA GLY A 187 24.88 5.37 2.67
C GLY A 187 24.84 5.58 4.19
N ASP A 188 23.94 6.43 4.70
CA ASP A 188 23.77 6.71 6.14
C ASP A 188 22.61 5.89 6.77
N ASN A 189 22.05 4.91 6.04
CA ASN A 189 20.86 4.13 6.38
C ASN A 189 20.89 3.50 7.79
N LYS A 190 20.31 4.20 8.78
CA LYS A 190 19.61 3.53 9.88
C LYS A 190 18.16 3.34 9.43
N TYR A 191 17.87 2.19 8.81
CA TYR A 191 16.49 1.75 8.69
C TYR A 191 15.89 1.73 10.10
N ILE A 192 14.69 2.28 10.26
CA ILE A 192 14.03 2.30 11.57
C ILE A 192 13.54 0.88 11.89
N TYR A 193 12.95 0.22 10.90
CA TYR A 193 12.60 -1.20 10.91
C TYR A 193 12.86 -1.82 9.53
N GLY A 194 12.87 -3.15 9.48
CA GLY A 194 12.89 -3.94 8.25
C GLY A 194 14.23 -3.92 7.52
N SER A 195 14.22 -4.41 6.29
CA SER A 195 15.38 -4.55 5.41
C SER A 195 15.00 -4.42 3.94
N ILE A 196 15.96 -3.97 3.12
CA ILE A 196 15.85 -4.01 1.65
C ILE A 196 16.52 -5.31 1.19
N ARG A 197 15.73 -6.25 0.67
CA ARG A 197 16.21 -7.62 0.37
C ARG A 197 15.95 -8.08 -1.06
N GLU A 198 15.36 -7.25 -1.93
CA GLU A 198 15.06 -7.72 -3.29
C GLU A 198 16.28 -8.18 -4.09
N ASN A 199 17.39 -7.47 -3.93
CA ASN A 199 18.66 -7.83 -4.53
C ASN A 199 19.51 -8.75 -3.66
N ILE A 200 18.93 -9.44 -2.67
CA ILE A 200 19.64 -10.33 -1.74
C ILE A 200 19.16 -11.76 -1.96
N TRP A 201 20.11 -12.70 -1.99
CA TRP A 201 19.85 -14.13 -1.93
C TRP A 201 19.63 -14.56 -0.48
N PRO A 202 18.98 -15.71 -0.24
CA PRO A 202 18.74 -16.21 1.12
C PRO A 202 20.06 -16.47 1.88
N SER A 203 21.13 -16.77 1.14
CA SER A 203 22.50 -16.88 1.66
C SER A 203 23.11 -15.54 2.11
N GLY A 204 22.38 -14.42 2.04
CA GLY A 204 22.87 -13.06 2.30
C GLY A 204 23.72 -12.44 1.17
N ARG A 205 23.94 -13.15 0.05
CA ARG A 205 24.75 -12.63 -1.07
C ARG A 205 23.95 -11.66 -1.93
N ARG A 206 24.58 -10.59 -2.41
CA ARG A 206 23.96 -9.65 -3.34
C ARG A 206 23.85 -10.23 -4.75
N LYS A 207 22.69 -10.06 -5.37
CA LYS A 207 22.39 -10.31 -6.78
C LYS A 207 22.99 -9.18 -7.62
N ILE A 208 24.02 -9.48 -8.41
CA ILE A 208 24.87 -8.50 -9.11
C ILE A 208 24.10 -7.67 -10.18
N PHE A 209 22.95 -8.16 -10.66
CA PHE A 209 22.15 -7.50 -11.70
C PHE A 209 20.72 -7.15 -11.29
N VAL A 210 20.38 -7.34 -10.02
CA VAL A 210 19.04 -7.03 -9.49
C VAL A 210 19.13 -5.74 -8.70
N LYS A 211 18.21 -4.81 -8.97
CA LYS A 211 18.07 -3.58 -8.19
C LYS A 211 17.38 -3.92 -6.89
N GLY A 212 17.79 -3.27 -5.80
CA GLY A 212 17.10 -3.44 -4.51
C GLY A 212 15.76 -2.72 -4.45
N ILE A 213 15.51 -1.78 -5.36
CA ILE A 213 14.30 -0.95 -5.43
C ILE A 213 13.87 -0.81 -6.89
N SER A 214 12.62 -1.15 -7.18
CA SER A 214 12.01 -1.13 -8.50
C SER A 214 11.12 0.10 -8.68
N ALA A 215 11.72 1.29 -8.57
CA ALA A 215 10.96 2.54 -8.65
C ALA A 215 10.50 2.92 -10.06
N ALA A 216 9.57 3.88 -10.10
CA ALA A 216 9.05 4.54 -11.29
C ALA A 216 10.15 5.01 -12.26
N GLY A 217 9.84 4.93 -13.56
CA GLY A 217 10.82 5.16 -14.63
C GLY A 217 11.45 6.55 -14.66
N LYS A 218 10.71 7.59 -14.26
CA LYS A 218 11.18 8.99 -14.22
C LYS A 218 10.80 9.66 -12.91
N GLU A 219 11.40 10.81 -12.62
CA GLU A 219 11.04 11.59 -11.45
C GLU A 219 9.70 12.29 -11.71
N CYS A 220 8.84 12.34 -10.70
CA CYS A 220 7.55 13.04 -10.78
C CYS A 220 7.52 14.20 -9.78
N SER A 221 6.56 15.11 -9.95
CA SER A 221 6.49 16.30 -9.10
C SER A 221 5.79 16.07 -7.76
N PHE A 222 5.20 14.88 -7.54
CA PHE A 222 4.35 14.56 -6.39
C PHE A 222 5.07 14.82 -5.06
N PHE A 223 6.20 14.14 -4.79
CA PHE A 223 6.88 14.26 -3.51
C PHE A 223 7.27 15.71 -3.19
N LYS A 224 7.89 16.39 -4.15
CA LYS A 224 8.33 17.79 -3.98
C LYS A 224 7.16 18.73 -3.69
N LYS A 225 6.01 18.55 -4.33
CA LYS A 225 4.83 19.41 -4.14
C LYS A 225 4.05 19.06 -2.88
N ALA A 226 3.96 17.77 -2.54
CA ALA A 226 3.23 17.27 -1.37
C ALA A 226 4.00 17.47 -0.06
N ASN A 227 5.33 17.58 -0.10
CA ASN A 227 6.17 17.79 1.09
C ASN A 227 6.17 19.26 1.55
N ASP A 228 5.02 19.71 2.06
CA ASP A 228 4.80 21.02 2.67
C ASP A 228 5.02 21.02 4.21
N GLY A 229 5.62 19.94 4.75
CA GLY A 229 5.75 19.69 6.19
C GLY A 229 4.56 18.98 6.84
N THR A 230 3.42 18.82 6.14
CA THR A 230 2.25 18.06 6.60
C THR A 230 2.25 16.61 6.15
N LEU A 231 2.98 16.28 5.08
CA LEU A 231 3.19 14.90 4.63
C LEU A 231 4.07 14.14 5.62
N LYS A 232 3.49 13.15 6.33
CA LYS A 232 4.18 12.43 7.42
C LYS A 232 4.78 11.12 6.98
N ALA A 233 4.07 10.38 6.13
CA ALA A 233 4.58 9.13 5.58
C ALA A 233 4.00 8.82 4.21
N ILE A 234 4.79 8.08 3.44
CA ILE A 234 4.40 7.46 2.18
C ILE A 234 4.61 5.94 2.32
N PHE A 235 3.60 5.17 2.00
CA PHE A 235 3.59 3.71 2.05
C PHE A 235 3.49 3.13 0.64
N VAL A 236 4.31 2.13 0.36
CA VAL A 236 4.38 1.44 -0.95
C VAL A 236 4.46 -0.07 -0.79
N GLY A 237 4.24 -0.80 -1.87
CA GLY A 237 4.43 -2.25 -1.98
C GLY A 237 5.46 -2.58 -3.06
N HIS A 238 5.09 -3.46 -3.99
CA HIS A 238 5.76 -3.74 -5.27
C HIS A 238 7.06 -4.55 -5.15
N ASP A 239 7.97 -4.14 -4.27
CA ASP A 239 9.21 -4.88 -4.00
C ASP A 239 8.97 -5.87 -2.84
N HIS A 240 8.52 -7.08 -3.16
CA HIS A 240 7.97 -8.08 -2.22
C HIS A 240 8.84 -8.45 -1.01
N LEU A 241 10.18 -8.34 -1.13
CA LEU A 241 11.15 -8.65 -0.08
C LEU A 241 11.60 -7.44 0.74
N ASN A 242 11.16 -6.24 0.36
CA ASN A 242 11.44 -5.02 1.09
C ASN A 242 10.34 -4.78 2.12
N ASP A 243 10.73 -4.60 3.39
CA ASP A 243 9.82 -4.20 4.48
C ASP A 243 10.42 -3.02 5.29
N ALA A 244 11.47 -2.40 4.73
CA ALA A 244 12.20 -1.33 5.39
C ALA A 244 11.48 0.02 5.35
N ASN A 245 11.80 0.86 6.33
CA ASN A 245 11.44 2.26 6.29
C ASN A 245 12.54 3.19 6.80
N THR A 246 12.57 4.40 6.26
CA THR A 246 13.57 5.42 6.54
C THR A 246 12.96 6.82 6.47
N ILE A 247 13.67 7.83 6.95
CA ILE A 247 13.26 9.24 6.87
C ILE A 247 14.01 9.90 5.71
N TYR A 248 13.27 10.53 4.80
CA TYR A 248 13.81 11.30 3.70
C TYR A 248 13.12 12.67 3.66
N GLU A 249 13.90 13.75 3.82
CA GLU A 249 13.41 15.13 3.83
C GLU A 249 12.22 15.35 4.78
N GLY A 250 12.26 14.75 5.97
CA GLY A 250 11.22 14.86 7.01
C GLY A 250 10.02 13.93 6.83
N VAL A 251 9.95 13.16 5.73
CA VAL A 251 8.87 12.21 5.44
C VAL A 251 9.34 10.78 5.69
N ARG A 252 8.51 9.96 6.33
CA ARG A 252 8.80 8.53 6.51
C ARG A 252 8.41 7.76 5.25
N LEU A 253 9.39 7.23 4.52
CA LEU A 253 9.17 6.37 3.35
C LEU A 253 9.16 4.91 3.79
N VAL A 254 8.08 4.19 3.47
CA VAL A 254 7.75 2.89 4.07
C VAL A 254 7.45 1.86 2.98
N TYR A 255 8.21 0.77 2.94
CA TYR A 255 7.77 -0.45 2.28
C TYR A 255 6.84 -1.22 3.21
N GLY A 256 5.72 -1.68 2.68
CA GLY A 256 4.77 -2.55 3.35
C GLY A 256 5.33 -3.95 3.49
N GLN A 257 5.06 -4.58 4.64
CA GLN A 257 5.36 -6.00 4.80
C GLN A 257 4.40 -6.84 3.96
N LYS A 258 4.93 -7.79 3.18
CA LYS A 258 4.12 -8.65 2.31
C LYS A 258 3.14 -9.48 3.13
N THR A 259 1.89 -9.52 2.71
CA THR A 259 0.81 -10.20 3.46
C THR A 259 0.49 -11.59 2.92
N GLY A 260 0.47 -11.77 1.59
CA GLY A 260 0.04 -13.02 0.98
C GLY A 260 1.17 -13.99 0.67
N HIS A 261 0.79 -15.24 0.39
CA HIS A 261 1.71 -16.32 0.02
C HIS A 261 2.09 -16.27 -1.47
N GLY A 262 1.24 -15.64 -2.28
CA GLY A 262 1.41 -15.58 -3.73
C GLY A 262 2.48 -14.62 -4.21
N GLY A 263 2.73 -14.71 -5.51
CA GLY A 263 3.78 -13.94 -6.15
C GLY A 263 5.16 -14.53 -5.88
N TYR A 264 6.07 -14.20 -6.78
CA TYR A 264 7.47 -14.58 -6.68
C TYR A 264 8.08 -13.98 -5.39
N ASN A 265 8.63 -14.82 -4.51
CA ASN A 265 9.83 -14.58 -3.69
C ASN A 265 9.81 -15.12 -2.26
N CYS A 266 8.80 -14.83 -1.44
CA CYS A 266 9.02 -14.86 0.01
C CYS A 266 9.25 -16.28 0.55
N LEU A 267 8.30 -17.19 0.35
CA LEU A 267 8.44 -18.55 0.89
C LEU A 267 9.32 -19.43 0.00
N GLU A 268 9.14 -19.36 -1.32
CA GLU A 268 9.91 -20.12 -2.29
C GLU A 268 11.42 -19.79 -2.25
N ARG A 269 11.79 -18.63 -1.70
CA ARG A 269 13.18 -18.24 -1.50
C ARG A 269 13.57 -18.13 -0.03
N GLY A 270 12.87 -18.76 0.90
CA GLY A 270 13.33 -18.83 2.29
C GLY A 270 13.43 -17.48 3.01
N PHE A 271 12.56 -16.54 2.67
CA PHE A 271 12.27 -15.30 3.39
C PHE A 271 10.85 -15.37 3.98
N ASP A 272 10.56 -16.49 4.65
CA ASP A 272 9.33 -16.74 5.41
C ASP A 272 9.12 -15.72 6.54
N ASP A 273 10.22 -15.18 7.05
CA ASP A 273 10.25 -14.12 8.06
C ASP A 273 9.70 -12.76 7.60
N ASN A 274 9.40 -12.61 6.31
CA ASN A 274 8.94 -11.36 5.69
C ASN A 274 7.42 -11.21 5.67
N MET A 275 6.65 -12.23 6.06
CA MET A 275 5.20 -12.18 5.98
C MET A 275 4.58 -11.47 7.19
N GLY A 276 3.59 -10.62 6.94
CA GLY A 276 2.86 -9.89 7.96
C GLY A 276 2.19 -8.64 7.43
N VAL A 277 2.16 -7.59 8.26
CA VAL A 277 1.55 -6.30 7.92
C VAL A 277 2.38 -5.14 8.46
N THR A 278 2.28 -3.99 7.81
CA THR A 278 2.76 -2.73 8.38
C THR A 278 1.60 -2.03 9.09
N VAL A 279 1.79 -1.70 10.37
CA VAL A 279 0.77 -1.01 11.18
C VAL A 279 1.09 0.48 11.25
N LEU A 280 0.09 1.32 11.02
CA LEU A 280 0.10 2.74 11.34
C LEU A 280 -0.90 2.98 12.48
N THR A 281 -0.46 3.64 13.54
CA THR A 281 -1.36 4.12 14.60
C THR A 281 -1.32 5.63 14.68
N ILE A 282 -2.49 6.27 14.70
CA ILE A 282 -2.66 7.73 14.78
C ILE A 282 -3.42 8.05 16.07
N ASN A 283 -2.87 8.91 16.91
CA ASN A 283 -3.56 9.37 18.11
C ASN A 283 -4.35 10.65 17.81
N LYS A 284 -5.30 10.99 18.68
CA LYS A 284 -6.15 12.21 18.56
C LYS A 284 -5.37 13.53 18.50
N ASP A 285 -4.11 13.55 18.92
CA ASP A 285 -3.21 14.71 18.84
C ASP A 285 -2.35 14.74 17.55
N SER A 286 -2.71 13.90 16.56
CA SER A 286 -1.98 13.69 15.30
C SER A 286 -0.59 13.04 15.46
N SER A 287 -0.16 12.66 16.68
CA SER A 287 1.05 11.85 16.84
C SER A 287 0.83 10.45 16.29
N PHE A 288 1.88 9.84 15.73
CA PHE A 288 1.74 8.55 15.06
C PHE A 288 2.93 7.61 15.32
N LYS A 289 2.69 6.32 15.11
CA LYS A 289 3.71 5.27 15.11
C LYS A 289 3.51 4.38 13.89
N ILE A 290 4.61 3.94 13.29
CA ILE A 290 4.61 2.93 12.23
C ILE A 290 5.57 1.83 12.64
N TYR A 291 5.12 0.59 12.56
CA TYR A 291 5.88 -0.60 12.94
C TYR A 291 5.36 -1.83 12.18
N PRO A 292 6.24 -2.80 11.85
CA PRO A 292 5.82 -4.07 11.25
C PRO A 292 5.24 -5.00 12.33
N VAL A 293 4.40 -5.94 11.92
CA VAL A 293 3.94 -7.07 12.73
C VAL A 293 4.01 -8.32 11.88
N LYS A 294 4.88 -9.26 12.28
CA LYS A 294 5.07 -10.51 11.55
C LYS A 294 3.90 -11.45 11.76
N TYR A 295 3.46 -12.11 10.71
CA TYR A 295 2.35 -13.07 10.78
C TYR A 295 2.68 -14.26 11.69
N SER A 296 3.93 -14.74 11.67
CA SER A 296 4.40 -15.84 12.53
C SER A 296 4.40 -15.52 14.03
N GLU A 297 4.29 -14.25 14.42
CA GLU A 297 4.17 -13.84 15.82
C GLU A 297 2.71 -13.88 16.32
N LEU A 298 1.74 -13.94 15.41
CA LEU A 298 0.30 -13.87 15.71
C LEU A 298 -0.37 -15.24 15.78
N VAL A 299 0.04 -16.18 14.93
CA VAL A 299 -0.48 -17.54 14.87
C VAL A 299 0.53 -18.50 15.51
N LYS A 300 0.13 -19.10 16.64
CA LYS A 300 0.84 -20.19 17.32
C LYS A 300 0.04 -21.47 17.23
#